data_AF-A0A0Q7JV81-F1
#
_entry.id   AF-A0A0Q7JV81-F1
#
_cell.length_a   1.000
_cell.length_b   1.000
_cell.length_c   1.000
_cell.angle_alpha   90.00
_cell.angle_beta   90.00
_cell.angle_gamma   90.00
#
_symmetry.space_group_name_H-M   'P 1'
#
loop_
_entity.id
_entity.type
_entity.pdbx_description
1 polymer ?
#
loop_
_entity_poly.entity_id
_entity_poly.type
_entity_poly.pdbx_seq_one_letter_code
_entity_poly.pdbx_strand_id
1 'polypeptide(L)'
;MRYAENKQDFLNVADELLNAYLNTSAVRGGAFLVASAKLNQYFDDPFVFILKCDFEPKIARITDEKSLLNQVEMAINAKNMKSIQYPFMPEEGMLEPAELKIHQASHARYFEDFLKYVEYEQSMPEILHHQVLGLVQQQLERDYEHKPEEREQEEKDLEIWAASEKRELQEKWTPTQVMDAANYLAQQKPDLEMRIKLDHISVKAQLADYGRKVHIARQGERYVILIEGDYLHFEKGVSPVELLRPDDLHAVIERITREEENDR
;
A
#
# COMPACT_ATOMS: atom_id res chain seq x y z
N MET A 1 19.02 0.33 -27.16
CA MET A 1 18.95 -1.05 -26.61
C MET A 1 17.95 -1.94 -27.34
N ARG A 2 16.65 -1.62 -27.39
CA ARG A 2 15.61 -2.44 -28.06
C ARG A 2 15.94 -2.77 -29.52
N TYR A 3 16.48 -1.80 -30.26
CA TYR A 3 16.87 -1.93 -31.66
C TYR A 3 18.39 -1.96 -31.86
N ALA A 4 19.15 -2.48 -30.88
CA ALA A 4 20.59 -2.59 -31.05
C ALA A 4 20.93 -3.48 -32.25
N GLU A 5 21.76 -2.99 -33.16
CA GLU A 5 22.08 -3.67 -34.43
C GLU A 5 23.04 -4.86 -34.24
N ASN A 6 23.87 -4.79 -33.21
CA ASN A 6 24.83 -5.82 -32.88
C ASN A 6 25.00 -6.00 -31.36
N LYS A 7 25.69 -7.09 -30.99
CA LYS A 7 25.93 -7.45 -29.59
C LYS A 7 26.72 -6.37 -28.84
N GLN A 8 27.66 -5.70 -29.49
CA GLN A 8 28.50 -4.69 -28.83
C GLN A 8 27.67 -3.46 -28.46
N ASP A 9 26.80 -3.00 -29.35
CA ASP A 9 25.90 -1.88 -29.08
C ASP A 9 24.93 -2.19 -27.94
N PHE A 10 24.44 -3.44 -27.88
CA PHE A 10 23.60 -3.88 -26.78
C PHE A 10 24.34 -3.83 -25.43
N LEU A 11 25.59 -4.32 -25.40
CA LEU A 11 26.42 -4.33 -24.19
C LEU A 11 26.79 -2.92 -23.73
N ASN A 12 27.17 -2.03 -24.65
CA ASN A 12 27.53 -0.65 -24.31
C ASN A 12 26.37 0.08 -23.59
N VAL A 13 25.15 -0.05 -24.12
CA VAL A 13 23.97 0.56 -23.47
C VAL A 13 23.60 -0.16 -22.17
N ALA A 14 23.81 -1.49 -22.09
CA ALA A 14 23.62 -2.24 -20.84
C ALA A 14 24.60 -1.80 -19.74
N ASP A 15 25.84 -1.48 -20.09
CA ASP A 15 26.84 -0.96 -19.18
C ASP A 15 26.49 0.46 -18.70
N GLU A 16 25.95 1.32 -19.58
CA GLU A 16 25.42 2.63 -19.17
C GLU A 16 24.30 2.50 -18.13
N LEU A 17 23.38 1.55 -18.34
CA LEU A 17 22.32 1.25 -17.36
C LEU A 17 22.90 0.68 -16.06
N LEU A 18 23.86 -0.24 -16.13
CA LEU A 18 24.52 -0.74 -14.93
C LEU A 18 25.19 0.39 -14.15
N ASN A 19 25.91 1.28 -14.82
CA ASN A 19 26.54 2.45 -14.20
C ASN A 19 25.50 3.40 -13.60
N ALA A 20 24.39 3.64 -14.27
CA ALA A 20 23.30 4.45 -13.71
C ALA A 20 22.73 3.80 -12.43
N TYR A 21 22.52 2.48 -12.41
CA TYR A 21 22.08 1.75 -11.21
C TYR A 21 23.11 1.83 -10.07
N LEU A 22 24.42 1.67 -10.36
CA LEU A 22 25.48 1.75 -9.37
C LEU A 22 25.58 3.12 -8.68
N ASN A 23 25.12 4.18 -9.35
CA ASN A 23 25.10 5.54 -8.81
C ASN A 23 23.83 5.88 -8.03
N THR A 24 22.90 4.93 -7.84
CA THR A 24 21.67 5.15 -7.05
C THR A 24 21.92 5.02 -5.54
N SER A 25 21.07 5.67 -4.74
CA SER A 25 21.14 5.64 -3.28
C SER A 25 20.86 4.26 -2.68
N ALA A 26 20.10 3.41 -3.41
CA ALA A 26 19.62 2.11 -2.97
C ALA A 26 20.41 0.92 -3.57
N VAL A 27 21.63 1.14 -4.06
CA VAL A 27 22.46 0.09 -4.66
C VAL A 27 22.71 -1.06 -3.67
N ARG A 28 22.46 -2.29 -4.11
CA ARG A 28 22.74 -3.53 -3.35
C ARG A 28 23.42 -4.57 -4.22
N GLY A 29 24.22 -5.42 -3.59
CA GLY A 29 24.87 -6.57 -4.23
C GLY A 29 23.86 -7.59 -4.76
N GLY A 30 24.17 -8.20 -5.90
CA GLY A 30 23.25 -9.08 -6.60
C GLY A 30 23.66 -9.31 -8.06
N ALA A 31 22.76 -9.91 -8.82
CA ALA A 31 22.87 -9.99 -10.28
C ALA A 31 22.01 -8.90 -10.92
N PHE A 32 22.60 -8.19 -11.89
CA PHE A 32 21.89 -7.26 -12.78
C PHE A 32 21.86 -7.88 -14.16
N LEU A 33 20.67 -8.17 -14.67
CA LEU A 33 20.46 -8.84 -15.95
C LEU A 33 19.73 -7.92 -16.90
N VAL A 34 20.21 -7.86 -18.14
CA VAL A 34 19.53 -7.17 -19.24
C VAL A 34 19.29 -8.19 -20.33
N ALA A 35 18.02 -8.38 -20.70
CA ALA A 35 17.62 -9.36 -21.69
C ALA A 35 16.78 -8.69 -22.79
N SER A 36 16.94 -9.17 -24.02
CA SER A 36 16.07 -8.83 -25.14
C SER A 36 15.41 -10.11 -25.64
N ALA A 37 14.09 -10.10 -25.77
CA ALA A 37 13.32 -11.26 -26.19
C ALA A 37 12.18 -10.86 -27.12
N LYS A 38 11.87 -11.70 -28.12
CA LYS A 38 10.74 -11.49 -29.03
C LYS A 38 9.61 -12.45 -28.69
N LEU A 39 8.39 -11.92 -28.63
CA LEU A 39 7.17 -12.70 -28.48
C LEU A 39 6.48 -12.83 -29.84
N ASN A 40 7.07 -13.68 -30.71
CA ASN A 40 6.67 -13.81 -32.12
C ASN A 40 5.21 -14.24 -32.34
N GLN A 41 4.52 -14.73 -31.30
CA GLN A 41 3.09 -15.04 -31.37
C GLN A 41 2.23 -13.79 -31.59
N TYR A 42 2.68 -12.64 -31.08
CA TYR A 42 1.92 -11.39 -31.09
C TYR A 42 2.67 -10.22 -31.74
N PHE A 43 4.01 -10.20 -31.68
CA PHE A 43 4.81 -9.05 -32.11
C PHE A 43 6.12 -9.46 -32.80
N ASP A 44 6.52 -8.68 -33.81
CA ASP A 44 7.81 -8.82 -34.49
C ASP A 44 8.94 -8.05 -33.79
N ASP A 45 8.58 -7.04 -32.99
CA ASP A 45 9.54 -6.21 -32.26
C ASP A 45 9.93 -6.83 -30.91
N PRO A 46 11.20 -6.65 -30.49
CA PRO A 46 11.67 -7.19 -29.22
C PRO A 46 11.18 -6.39 -28.01
N PHE A 47 11.00 -7.10 -26.91
CA PHE A 47 10.90 -6.55 -25.55
C PHE A 47 12.29 -6.52 -24.91
N VAL A 48 12.53 -5.52 -24.08
CA VAL A 48 13.69 -5.39 -23.22
C VAL A 48 13.25 -5.60 -21.78
N PHE A 49 13.98 -6.46 -21.08
CA PHE A 49 13.80 -6.73 -19.67
C PHE A 49 15.07 -6.35 -18.91
N ILE A 50 14.90 -5.60 -17.83
CA ILE A 50 15.97 -5.35 -16.86
C ILE A 50 15.55 -6.04 -15.57
N LEU A 51 16.38 -6.92 -15.04
CA LEU A 51 16.08 -7.71 -13.85
C LEU A 51 17.18 -7.49 -12.81
N LYS A 52 16.78 -7.21 -11.58
CA LYS A 52 17.66 -7.14 -10.41
C LYS A 52 17.30 -8.30 -9.49
N CYS A 53 18.26 -9.20 -9.28
CA CYS A 53 18.14 -10.29 -8.32
C CYS A 53 19.12 -10.11 -7.16
N ASP A 54 18.60 -10.04 -5.94
CA ASP A 54 19.40 -9.92 -4.72
C ASP A 54 20.05 -11.27 -4.35
N PHE A 55 21.28 -11.22 -3.83
CA PHE A 55 21.90 -12.40 -3.20
C PHE A 55 21.39 -12.56 -1.77
N GLU A 56 21.04 -13.78 -1.40
CA GLU A 56 20.69 -14.14 -0.03
C GLU A 56 21.79 -15.02 0.60
N PRO A 57 22.24 -14.71 1.83
CA PRO A 57 23.20 -15.55 2.53
C PRO A 57 22.52 -16.84 3.03
N LYS A 58 23.26 -17.95 3.01
CA LYS A 58 22.91 -19.24 3.67
C LYS A 58 21.67 -19.98 3.13
N ILE A 59 21.50 -20.06 1.82
CA ILE A 59 20.49 -20.97 1.23
C ILE A 59 21.11 -22.38 1.13
N ALA A 60 20.75 -23.27 2.06
CA ALA A 60 21.14 -24.69 1.98
C ALA A 60 20.16 -25.46 1.09
N ARG A 61 20.68 -26.29 0.17
CA ARG A 61 19.85 -27.18 -0.68
C ARG A 61 20.17 -28.64 -0.36
N ILE A 62 19.14 -29.45 -0.13
CA ILE A 62 19.28 -30.91 -0.03
C ILE A 62 19.50 -31.44 -1.45
N THR A 63 20.60 -32.15 -1.67
CA THR A 63 21.00 -32.62 -3.01
C THR A 63 20.71 -34.10 -3.21
N ASP A 64 21.44 -34.99 -2.54
CA ASP A 64 21.24 -36.44 -2.61
C ASP A 64 21.50 -37.13 -1.25
N GLU A 65 21.11 -38.40 -1.13
CA GLU A 65 21.22 -39.19 0.12
C GLU A 65 22.66 -39.37 0.62
N LYS A 66 23.67 -39.09 -0.22
CA LYS A 66 25.10 -39.22 0.11
C LYS A 66 25.75 -37.90 0.51
N SER A 67 25.22 -36.76 0.09
CA SER A 67 25.62 -35.42 0.55
C SER A 67 24.38 -34.64 1.02
N LEU A 68 23.99 -34.93 2.27
CA LEU A 68 22.77 -34.42 2.91
C LEU A 68 22.64 -32.88 2.87
N LEU A 69 23.75 -32.14 2.84
CA LEU A 69 23.76 -30.69 2.83
C LEU A 69 24.87 -30.16 1.92
N ASN A 70 24.50 -29.43 0.86
CA ASN A 70 25.43 -28.56 0.14
C ASN A 70 25.18 -27.11 0.58
N GLN A 71 26.17 -26.51 1.24
CA GLN A 71 26.07 -25.14 1.73
C GLN A 71 26.43 -24.18 0.60
N VAL A 72 25.42 -23.54 0.02
CA VAL A 72 25.65 -22.44 -0.93
C VAL A 72 25.87 -21.17 -0.12
N GLU A 73 27.07 -20.60 -0.20
CA GLU A 73 27.42 -19.37 0.53
C GLU A 73 26.59 -18.18 0.05
N MET A 74 26.30 -18.09 -1.26
CA MET A 74 25.43 -17.08 -1.89
C MET A 74 24.56 -17.68 -3.00
N ALA A 75 23.25 -17.46 -2.95
CA ALA A 75 22.32 -17.89 -3.99
C ALA A 75 21.39 -16.75 -4.42
N ILE A 76 20.94 -16.81 -5.67
CA ILE A 76 19.99 -15.84 -6.26
C ILE A 76 18.57 -16.26 -5.86
N ASN A 77 17.84 -15.38 -5.16
CA ASN A 77 16.43 -15.62 -4.83
C ASN A 77 15.50 -14.94 -5.84
N ALA A 78 14.63 -15.71 -6.49
CA ALA A 78 13.63 -15.21 -7.45
C ALA A 78 12.33 -14.70 -6.79
N LYS A 79 12.09 -15.00 -5.50
CA LYS A 79 10.85 -14.61 -4.80
C LYS A 79 10.69 -13.08 -4.66
N ASN A 80 11.80 -12.34 -4.72
CA ASN A 80 11.84 -10.88 -4.63
C ASN A 80 12.42 -10.23 -5.90
N MET A 81 12.33 -10.90 -7.04
CA MET A 81 12.87 -10.40 -8.31
C MET A 81 12.19 -9.09 -8.68
N LYS A 82 13.00 -8.04 -8.86
CA LYS A 82 12.52 -6.74 -9.32
C LYS A 82 12.84 -6.62 -10.80
N SER A 83 11.88 -6.17 -11.60
CA SER A 83 12.09 -6.10 -13.05
C SER A 83 11.44 -4.90 -13.70
N ILE A 84 11.99 -4.50 -14.84
CA ILE A 84 11.40 -3.55 -15.78
C ILE A 84 11.11 -4.31 -17.07
N GLN A 85 9.91 -4.11 -17.61
CA GLN A 85 9.52 -4.53 -18.95
C GLN A 85 9.29 -3.30 -19.81
N TYR A 86 9.93 -3.27 -20.98
CA TYR A 86 9.67 -2.26 -22.00
C TYR A 86 9.61 -2.90 -23.40
N PRO A 87 8.60 -2.61 -24.23
CA PRO A 87 7.41 -1.80 -23.95
C PRO A 87 6.42 -2.51 -23.00
N PHE A 88 5.54 -1.75 -22.36
CA PHE A 88 4.47 -2.32 -21.53
C PHE A 88 3.45 -3.04 -22.42
N MET A 89 3.03 -4.23 -21.97
CA MET A 89 1.96 -5.02 -22.58
C MET A 89 0.86 -5.20 -21.53
N PRO A 90 -0.16 -4.32 -21.51
CA PRO A 90 -1.24 -4.41 -20.53
C PRO A 90 -2.09 -5.66 -20.73
N GLU A 91 -2.33 -6.04 -21.99
CA GLU A 91 -3.08 -7.22 -22.38
C GLU A 91 -2.36 -7.96 -23.52
N GLU A 92 -2.64 -9.26 -23.69
CA GLU A 92 -2.05 -10.04 -24.78
C GLU A 92 -2.37 -9.41 -26.15
N GLY A 93 -1.33 -9.08 -26.92
CA GLY A 93 -1.48 -8.45 -28.23
C GLY A 93 -1.64 -6.91 -28.21
N MET A 94 -1.68 -6.27 -27.04
CA MET A 94 -1.71 -4.81 -26.89
C MET A 94 -0.38 -4.28 -26.38
N LEU A 95 0.18 -3.26 -27.03
CA LEU A 95 1.54 -2.78 -26.76
C LEU A 95 1.53 -1.27 -26.63
N GLU A 96 2.00 -0.77 -25.49
CA GLU A 96 2.13 0.65 -25.21
C GLU A 96 3.60 1.08 -25.39
N PRO A 97 3.98 1.64 -26.56
CA PRO A 97 5.38 1.88 -26.90
C PRO A 97 6.01 3.03 -26.11
N ALA A 98 5.18 3.90 -25.51
CA ALA A 98 5.60 5.02 -24.67
C ALA A 98 5.71 4.65 -23.19
N GLU A 99 5.21 3.48 -22.79
CA GLU A 99 5.16 3.07 -21.39
C GLU A 99 6.12 1.91 -21.09
N LEU A 100 6.59 1.87 -19.84
CA LEU A 100 7.30 0.74 -19.28
C LEU A 100 6.61 0.28 -18.01
N LYS A 101 6.73 -1.02 -17.71
CA LYS A 101 6.19 -1.60 -16.49
C LYS A 101 7.30 -1.91 -15.52
N ILE A 102 7.15 -1.45 -14.29
CA ILE A 102 8.03 -1.82 -13.18
C ILE A 102 7.31 -2.86 -12.31
N HIS A 103 7.93 -4.01 -12.14
CA HIS A 103 7.51 -5.08 -11.24
C HIS A 103 8.39 -5.03 -9.98
N GLN A 104 7.92 -4.34 -8.95
CA GLN A 104 8.56 -4.25 -7.63
C GLN A 104 7.51 -4.09 -6.52
N ALA A 105 7.89 -4.35 -5.26
CA ALA A 105 7.04 -4.05 -4.11
C ALA A 105 6.97 -2.53 -3.84
N SER A 106 5.82 -2.04 -3.37
CA SER A 106 5.45 -0.61 -3.33
C SER A 106 6.39 0.33 -2.55
N HIS A 107 7.23 -0.19 -1.64
CA HIS A 107 8.13 0.60 -0.80
C HIS A 107 9.57 0.70 -1.35
N ALA A 108 9.80 0.14 -2.53
CA ALA A 108 11.13 -0.18 -3.03
C ALA A 108 11.50 0.80 -4.16
N ARG A 109 12.05 1.98 -3.85
CA ARG A 109 12.46 3.00 -4.84
C ARG A 109 13.72 2.64 -5.65
N TYR A 110 13.92 1.37 -6.01
CA TYR A 110 15.17 0.90 -6.65
C TYR A 110 15.34 1.40 -8.08
N PHE A 111 14.23 1.53 -8.81
CA PHE A 111 14.24 1.92 -10.21
C PHE A 111 13.82 3.39 -10.43
N GLU A 112 13.36 4.06 -9.38
CA GLU A 112 12.90 5.45 -9.42
C GLU A 112 14.06 6.43 -9.65
N ASP A 113 15.15 6.27 -8.90
CA ASP A 113 16.39 7.07 -9.05
C ASP A 113 17.14 6.76 -10.36
N PHE A 114 16.82 5.63 -10.99
CA PHE A 114 17.53 5.06 -12.13
C PHE A 114 17.01 5.57 -13.49
N LEU A 115 15.70 5.86 -13.59
CA LEU A 115 15.05 6.26 -14.84
C LEU A 115 14.79 7.77 -14.86
N LYS A 116 15.79 8.54 -15.29
CA LYS A 116 15.82 10.03 -15.28
C LYS A 116 14.68 10.73 -16.04
N TYR A 117 13.95 10.02 -16.89
CA TYR A 117 12.93 10.58 -17.80
C TYR A 117 11.61 9.82 -17.75
N VAL A 118 11.36 9.06 -16.69
CA VAL A 118 10.07 8.39 -16.48
C VAL A 118 9.23 9.24 -15.55
N GLU A 119 8.09 9.69 -16.05
CA GLU A 119 7.05 10.28 -15.22
C GLU A 119 6.32 9.13 -14.52
N TYR A 120 6.40 9.12 -13.19
CA TYR A 120 5.63 8.19 -12.39
C TYR A 120 4.22 8.75 -12.26
N GLU A 121 3.22 8.09 -12.85
CA GLU A 121 1.85 8.32 -12.42
C GLU A 121 1.78 8.02 -10.92
N GLN A 122 1.29 9.00 -10.15
CA GLN A 122 1.15 8.82 -8.70
C GLN A 122 0.35 7.55 -8.44
N SER A 123 0.86 6.68 -7.58
CA SER A 123 0.12 5.50 -7.20
C SER A 123 -1.18 5.91 -6.50
N MET A 124 -2.24 5.13 -6.64
CA MET A 124 -3.51 5.42 -5.99
C MET A 124 -3.38 5.69 -4.47
N PRO A 125 -2.52 4.98 -3.70
CA PRO A 125 -2.23 5.33 -2.31
C PRO A 125 -1.59 6.72 -2.15
N GLU A 126 -0.71 7.15 -3.04
CA GLU A 126 -0.10 8.48 -3.01
C GLU A 126 -1.10 9.58 -3.38
N ILE A 127 -1.97 9.33 -4.36
CA ILE A 127 -3.07 10.25 -4.71
C ILE A 127 -3.97 10.46 -3.49
N LEU A 128 -4.41 9.37 -2.85
CA LEU A 128 -5.24 9.43 -1.65
C LEU A 128 -4.52 10.11 -0.48
N HIS A 129 -3.24 9.84 -0.31
CA HIS A 129 -2.41 10.49 0.71
C HIS A 129 -2.36 12.01 0.51
N HIS A 130 -2.08 12.47 -0.71
CA HIS A 130 -2.08 13.90 -1.03
C HIS A 130 -3.45 14.54 -0.83
N GLN A 131 -4.53 13.85 -1.19
CA GLN A 131 -5.89 14.35 -0.99
C GLN A 131 -6.23 14.50 0.49
N VAL A 132 -5.90 13.51 1.32
CA VAL A 132 -6.11 13.59 2.77
C VAL A 132 -5.28 14.73 3.36
N LEU A 133 -4.01 14.87 2.99
CA LEU A 133 -3.17 15.98 3.45
C LEU A 133 -3.72 17.35 3.02
N GLY A 134 -4.24 17.46 1.78
CA GLY A 134 -4.87 18.68 1.30
C GLY A 134 -6.10 19.08 2.12
N LEU A 135 -6.95 18.11 2.49
CA LEU A 135 -8.10 18.36 3.37
C LEU A 135 -7.66 18.79 4.78
N VAL A 136 -6.59 18.19 5.30
CA VAL A 136 -5.97 18.57 6.57
C VAL A 136 -5.44 20.00 6.54
N GLN A 137 -4.70 20.38 5.50
CA GLN A 137 -4.18 21.74 5.34
C GLN A 137 -5.32 22.76 5.22
N GLN A 138 -6.34 22.48 4.42
CA GLN A 138 -7.52 23.36 4.30
C GLN A 138 -8.24 23.56 5.63
N GLN A 139 -8.35 22.51 6.44
CA GLN A 139 -8.98 22.61 7.76
C GLN A 139 -8.11 23.41 8.72
N LEU A 140 -6.80 23.18 8.70
CA LEU A 140 -5.84 23.90 9.53
C LEU A 140 -5.82 25.40 9.22
N GLU A 141 -5.87 25.76 7.94
CA GLU A 141 -5.96 27.15 7.49
C GLU A 141 -7.18 27.86 8.05
N ARG A 142 -8.32 27.16 8.14
CA ARG A 142 -9.55 27.70 8.72
C ARG A 142 -9.48 27.84 10.24
N ASP A 143 -8.99 26.80 10.93
CA ASP A 143 -9.01 26.76 12.39
C ASP A 143 -7.96 27.70 13.02
N TYR A 144 -6.87 27.98 12.30
CA TYR A 144 -5.73 28.77 12.79
C TYR A 144 -5.48 30.06 11.99
N GLU A 145 -6.48 30.58 11.26
CA GLU A 145 -6.37 31.79 10.43
C GLU A 145 -5.73 32.99 11.15
N HIS A 146 -5.96 33.12 12.45
CA HIS A 146 -5.45 34.22 13.29
C HIS A 146 -4.32 33.82 14.24
N LYS A 147 -3.73 32.63 14.06
CA LYS A 147 -2.75 32.06 14.99
C LYS A 147 -1.58 31.37 14.26
N PRO A 148 -0.73 32.15 13.57
CA PRO A 148 0.32 31.59 12.72
C PRO A 148 1.38 30.77 13.49
N GLU A 149 1.69 31.13 14.73
CA GLU A 149 2.66 30.40 15.56
C GLU A 149 2.11 29.03 16.03
N GLU A 150 0.82 28.95 16.39
CA GLU A 150 0.16 27.68 16.73
C GLU A 150 -0.02 26.79 15.49
N ARG A 151 -0.26 27.40 14.32
CA ARG A 151 -0.35 26.69 13.03
C ARG A 151 0.95 25.98 12.67
N GLU A 152 2.10 26.64 12.80
CA GLU A 152 3.40 26.07 12.41
C GLU A 152 3.75 24.83 13.26
N GLN A 153 3.38 24.85 14.54
CA GLN A 153 3.56 23.70 15.42
C GLN A 153 2.64 22.54 15.00
N GLU A 154 1.38 22.85 14.68
CA GLU A 154 0.39 21.85 14.27
C GLU A 154 0.74 21.21 12.91
N GLU A 155 1.27 21.98 11.94
CA GLU A 155 1.79 21.46 10.66
C GLU A 155 2.91 20.44 10.89
N LYS A 156 3.87 20.74 11.79
CA LYS A 156 4.97 19.83 12.14
C LYS A 156 4.46 18.53 12.76
N ASP A 157 3.49 18.61 13.67
CA ASP A 157 2.91 17.43 14.32
C ASP A 157 2.16 16.53 13.32
N LEU A 158 1.53 17.13 12.30
CA LEU A 158 0.86 16.42 11.22
C LEU A 158 1.85 15.74 10.25
N GLU A 159 2.99 16.36 9.95
CA GLU A 159 4.05 15.74 9.14
C GLU A 159 4.64 14.51 9.84
N ILE A 160 4.87 14.61 11.16
CA ILE A 160 5.34 13.50 11.99
C ILE A 160 4.31 12.37 12.00
N TRP A 161 3.02 12.70 12.13
CA TRP A 161 1.92 11.72 12.07
C TRP A 161 1.83 11.03 10.71
N ALA A 162 1.92 11.76 9.61
CA ALA A 162 1.84 11.21 8.26
C ALA A 162 2.94 10.17 8.00
N ALA A 163 4.13 10.40 8.57
CA ALA A 163 5.30 9.54 8.48
C ALA A 163 5.31 8.34 9.47
N SER A 164 4.39 8.29 10.45
CA SER A 164 4.38 7.23 11.46
C SER A 164 3.86 5.88 10.90
N GLU A 165 4.55 4.79 11.25
CA GLU A 165 4.15 3.41 10.92
C GLU A 165 2.94 2.93 11.73
N LYS A 166 2.74 3.45 12.95
CA LYS A 166 1.58 3.16 13.79
C LYS A 166 0.71 4.40 13.87
N ARG A 167 -0.51 4.28 13.36
CA ARG A 167 -1.50 5.37 13.37
C ARG A 167 -2.55 5.09 14.43
N GLU A 168 -2.66 6.00 15.37
CA GLU A 168 -3.69 6.01 16.41
C GLU A 168 -4.72 7.10 16.10
N LEU A 169 -5.90 7.01 16.70
CA LEU A 169 -6.93 8.04 16.56
C LEU A 169 -6.42 9.36 17.15
N GLN A 170 -6.42 10.42 16.34
CA GLN A 170 -5.83 11.71 16.71
C GLN A 170 -6.80 12.64 17.45
N GLU A 171 -8.11 12.36 17.43
CA GLU A 171 -9.17 13.19 18.04
C GLU A 171 -9.17 14.68 17.61
N LYS A 172 -8.55 15.03 16.48
CA LYS A 172 -8.42 16.41 15.98
C LYS A 172 -9.68 16.93 15.26
N TRP A 173 -10.45 16.04 14.65
CA TRP A 173 -11.61 16.39 13.83
C TRP A 173 -12.91 15.90 14.46
N THR A 174 -13.95 16.71 14.33
CA THR A 174 -15.32 16.32 14.67
C THR A 174 -15.83 15.22 13.71
N PRO A 175 -16.83 14.42 14.12
CA PRO A 175 -17.43 13.42 13.25
C PRO A 175 -17.92 14.01 11.92
N THR A 176 -18.53 15.19 11.94
CA THR A 176 -19.03 15.87 10.74
C THR A 176 -17.91 16.22 9.76
N GLN A 177 -16.78 16.74 10.25
CA GLN A 177 -15.61 17.04 9.39
C GLN A 177 -15.05 15.78 8.75
N VAL A 178 -14.96 14.68 9.51
CA VAL A 178 -14.51 13.38 8.98
C VAL A 178 -15.51 12.84 7.94
N MET A 179 -16.82 13.00 8.16
CA MET A 179 -17.85 12.62 7.19
C MET A 179 -17.75 13.41 5.88
N ASP A 180 -17.55 14.73 5.95
CA ASP A 180 -17.42 15.57 4.76
C ASP A 180 -16.19 15.18 3.94
N ALA A 181 -15.05 14.95 4.60
CA ALA A 181 -13.84 14.44 3.98
C ALA A 181 -14.03 13.04 3.37
N ALA A 182 -14.65 12.12 4.11
CA ALA A 182 -14.95 10.77 3.66
C ALA A 182 -15.85 10.78 2.40
N ASN A 183 -16.88 11.63 2.38
CA ASN A 183 -17.77 11.80 1.24
C ASN A 183 -17.05 12.37 0.02
N TYR A 184 -16.19 13.36 0.21
CA TYR A 184 -15.37 13.94 -0.87
C TYR A 184 -14.44 12.89 -1.50
N LEU A 185 -13.76 12.09 -0.67
CA LEU A 185 -12.88 11.01 -1.15
C LEU A 185 -13.69 9.91 -1.86
N ALA A 186 -14.84 9.55 -1.31
CA ALA A 186 -15.73 8.54 -1.89
C ALA A 186 -16.33 8.97 -3.25
N GLN A 187 -16.56 10.27 -3.48
CA GLN A 187 -17.02 10.77 -4.78
C GLN A 187 -15.97 10.56 -5.88
N GLN A 188 -14.69 10.65 -5.53
CA GLN A 188 -13.60 10.43 -6.47
C GLN A 188 -13.31 8.94 -6.63
N LYS A 189 -13.39 8.19 -5.53
CA LYS A 189 -13.16 6.76 -5.48
C LYS A 189 -14.24 6.04 -4.65
N PRO A 190 -15.31 5.56 -5.29
CA PRO A 190 -16.46 4.95 -4.59
C PRO A 190 -16.15 3.65 -3.84
N ASP A 191 -15.10 2.93 -4.23
CA ASP A 191 -14.67 1.64 -3.67
C ASP A 191 -13.61 1.79 -2.55
N LEU A 192 -13.39 3.01 -2.06
CA LEU A 192 -12.39 3.28 -1.03
C LEU A 192 -12.78 2.62 0.31
N GLU A 193 -11.96 1.66 0.75
CA GLU A 193 -12.21 0.91 1.98
C GLU A 193 -11.60 1.60 3.22
N MET A 194 -12.33 1.55 4.33
CA MET A 194 -11.86 1.86 5.67
C MET A 194 -11.57 0.53 6.41
N ARG A 195 -10.43 0.48 7.11
CA ARG A 195 -10.05 -0.66 7.97
C ARG A 195 -9.66 -0.15 9.35
N ILE A 196 -10.35 -0.64 10.36
CA ILE A 196 -10.15 -0.26 11.76
C ILE A 196 -9.88 -1.52 12.57
N LYS A 197 -8.95 -1.43 13.52
CA LYS A 197 -8.76 -2.45 14.54
C LYS A 197 -9.16 -1.87 15.89
N LEU A 198 -10.06 -2.57 16.58
CA LEU A 198 -10.41 -2.32 17.97
C LEU A 198 -9.99 -3.55 18.77
N ASP A 199 -8.88 -3.43 19.50
CA ASP A 199 -8.17 -4.57 20.11
C ASP A 199 -7.88 -5.70 19.10
N HIS A 200 -8.54 -6.85 19.27
CA HIS A 200 -8.42 -8.02 18.40
C HIS A 200 -9.51 -8.08 17.31
N ILE A 201 -10.47 -7.15 17.35
CA ILE A 201 -11.58 -7.07 16.41
C ILE A 201 -11.16 -6.22 15.21
N SER A 202 -11.29 -6.77 14.00
CA SER A 202 -11.03 -6.04 12.75
C SER A 202 -12.35 -5.70 12.07
N VAL A 203 -12.55 -4.42 11.80
CA VAL A 203 -13.72 -3.89 11.09
C VAL A 203 -13.27 -3.41 9.71
N LYS A 204 -13.98 -3.86 8.68
CA LYS A 204 -13.76 -3.47 7.29
C LYS A 204 -15.08 -2.98 6.70
N ALA A 205 -15.09 -1.77 6.14
CA ALA A 205 -16.27 -1.15 5.55
C ALA A 205 -15.86 -0.20 4.42
N GLN A 206 -16.81 0.32 3.64
CA GLN A 206 -16.53 1.40 2.69
C GLN A 206 -16.37 2.72 3.46
N LEU A 207 -15.44 3.58 3.05
CA LEU A 207 -15.23 4.88 3.71
C LEU A 207 -16.49 5.74 3.69
N ALA A 208 -17.28 5.64 2.62
CA ALA A 208 -18.57 6.31 2.46
C ALA A 208 -19.64 5.89 3.51
N ASP A 209 -19.43 4.76 4.19
CA ASP A 209 -20.35 4.28 5.23
C ASP A 209 -20.07 4.94 6.59
N TYR A 210 -18.94 5.64 6.77
CA TYR A 210 -18.61 6.36 8.00
C TYR A 210 -19.63 7.48 8.26
N GLY A 211 -20.15 7.52 9.50
CA GLY A 211 -21.20 8.45 9.92
C GLY A 211 -22.59 8.13 9.38
N ARG A 212 -22.75 7.04 8.61
CA ARG A 212 -24.05 6.56 8.14
C ARG A 212 -24.37 5.19 8.73
N LYS A 213 -23.54 4.20 8.42
CA LYS A 213 -23.67 2.81 8.92
C LYS A 213 -22.61 2.46 9.94
N VAL A 214 -21.45 3.12 9.90
CA VAL A 214 -20.37 2.89 10.85
C VAL A 214 -20.16 4.16 11.66
N HIS A 215 -20.30 4.05 12.99
CA HIS A 215 -20.12 5.15 13.92
C HIS A 215 -19.06 4.76 14.95
N ILE A 216 -18.19 5.71 15.28
CA ILE A 216 -17.16 5.53 16.33
C ILE A 216 -17.52 6.48 17.46
N ALA A 217 -17.65 5.94 18.65
CA ALA A 217 -17.95 6.68 19.87
C ALA A 217 -16.96 6.30 20.98
N ARG A 218 -16.93 7.13 22.03
CA ARG A 218 -16.16 6.87 23.24
C ARG A 218 -17.11 6.75 24.42
N GLN A 219 -16.87 5.75 25.25
CA GLN A 219 -17.58 5.53 26.50
C GLN A 219 -16.53 5.36 27.60
N GLY A 220 -16.38 6.37 28.45
CA GLY A 220 -15.27 6.46 29.40
C GLY A 220 -13.90 6.40 28.70
N GLU A 221 -13.12 5.37 29.02
CA GLU A 221 -11.80 5.11 28.40
C GLU A 221 -11.85 4.10 27.25
N ARG A 222 -13.02 3.58 26.91
CA ARG A 222 -13.21 2.55 25.88
C ARG A 222 -13.76 3.18 24.59
N TYR A 223 -13.31 2.66 23.45
CA TYR A 223 -13.90 2.98 22.15
C TYR A 223 -14.99 1.97 21.83
N VAL A 224 -16.10 2.48 21.28
CA VAL A 224 -17.23 1.67 20.81
C VAL A 224 -17.43 1.94 19.33
N ILE A 225 -17.52 0.88 18.53
CA ILE A 225 -17.88 0.96 17.11
C ILE A 225 -19.28 0.39 16.95
N LEU A 226 -20.19 1.22 16.44
CA LEU A 226 -21.57 0.84 16.12
C LEU A 226 -21.67 0.62 14.61
N ILE A 227 -22.21 -0.53 14.22
CA ILE A 227 -22.38 -0.92 12.82
C ILE A 227 -23.85 -1.26 12.58
N GLU A 228 -24.47 -0.57 11.62
CA GLU A 228 -25.87 -0.74 11.23
C GLU A 228 -25.97 -1.47 9.88
N GLY A 229 -26.92 -2.41 9.77
CA GLY A 229 -27.23 -3.14 8.55
C GLY A 229 -28.55 -3.88 8.64
N ASP A 230 -29.07 -4.28 7.48
CA ASP A 230 -30.43 -4.85 7.37
C ASP A 230 -30.50 -6.35 7.69
N TYR A 231 -29.38 -7.08 7.58
CA TYR A 231 -29.32 -8.52 7.81
C TYR A 231 -27.93 -8.95 8.28
N LEU A 232 -27.89 -10.04 9.04
CA LEU A 232 -26.66 -10.72 9.44
C LEU A 232 -26.45 -11.96 8.58
N HIS A 233 -25.24 -12.16 8.10
CA HIS A 233 -24.83 -13.36 7.38
C HIS A 233 -23.69 -14.05 8.13
N PHE A 234 -23.82 -15.35 8.35
CA PHE A 234 -22.82 -16.16 9.03
C PHE A 234 -22.17 -17.12 8.03
N GLU A 235 -20.85 -17.30 8.13
CA GLU A 235 -20.14 -18.31 7.36
C GLU A 235 -20.53 -19.73 7.81
N LYS A 236 -20.18 -20.75 7.03
CA LYS A 236 -20.47 -22.15 7.39
C LYS A 236 -19.81 -22.52 8.72
N GLY A 237 -20.61 -22.90 9.69
CA GLY A 237 -20.20 -23.29 11.03
C GLY A 237 -21.43 -23.49 11.92
N VAL A 238 -21.19 -23.70 13.21
CA VAL A 238 -22.26 -23.63 14.22
C VAL A 238 -21.78 -22.71 15.33
N SER A 239 -22.41 -21.54 15.45
CA SER A 239 -22.20 -20.58 16.52
C SER A 239 -23.50 -20.37 17.31
N PRO A 240 -23.47 -20.44 18.66
CA PRO A 240 -24.65 -20.11 19.47
C PRO A 240 -25.22 -18.70 19.21
N VAL A 241 -24.39 -17.78 18.71
CA VAL A 241 -24.79 -16.41 18.34
C VAL A 241 -25.81 -16.40 17.20
N GLU A 242 -25.82 -17.43 16.34
CA GLU A 242 -26.81 -17.56 15.26
C GLU A 242 -28.25 -17.74 15.78
N LEU A 243 -28.40 -18.16 17.05
CA LEU A 243 -29.69 -18.32 17.72
C LEU A 243 -30.11 -17.10 18.52
N LEU A 244 -29.31 -16.02 18.50
CA LEU A 244 -29.57 -14.80 19.25
C LEU A 244 -30.90 -14.18 18.80
N ARG A 245 -31.80 -13.94 19.76
CA ARG A 245 -32.87 -12.97 19.60
C ARG A 245 -32.32 -11.59 20.00
N PRO A 246 -32.18 -10.62 19.08
CA PRO A 246 -31.59 -9.33 19.41
C PRO A 246 -32.40 -8.57 20.48
N ASP A 247 -31.68 -7.95 21.41
CA ASP A 247 -32.23 -6.97 22.36
C ASP A 247 -32.43 -5.60 21.66
N ASP A 248 -33.18 -4.69 22.30
CA ASP A 248 -33.21 -3.28 21.88
C ASP A 248 -31.84 -2.61 22.08
N LEU A 249 -31.45 -1.74 21.14
CA LEU A 249 -30.15 -1.05 21.17
C LEU A 249 -29.93 -0.28 22.48
N HIS A 250 -30.94 0.43 22.99
CA HIS A 250 -30.79 1.23 24.21
C HIS A 250 -30.55 0.32 25.42
N ALA A 251 -31.20 -0.85 25.47
CA ALA A 251 -30.99 -1.82 26.53
C ALA A 251 -29.55 -2.38 26.51
N VAL A 252 -28.95 -2.58 25.33
CA VAL A 252 -27.55 -2.99 25.20
C VAL A 252 -26.61 -1.89 25.68
N ILE A 253 -26.83 -0.64 25.29
CA ILE A 253 -26.01 0.51 25.72
C ILE A 253 -26.08 0.67 27.25
N GLU A 254 -27.27 0.56 27.85
CA GLU A 254 -27.43 0.64 29.30
C GLU A 254 -26.68 -0.50 30.01
N ARG A 255 -26.73 -1.72 29.47
CA ARG A 255 -25.97 -2.86 30.02
C ARG A 255 -24.47 -2.60 30.00
N ILE A 256 -23.92 -2.13 28.87
CA ILE A 256 -22.50 -1.79 28.73
C ILE A 256 -22.11 -0.68 29.74
N THR A 257 -22.97 0.33 29.91
CA THR A 257 -22.75 1.44 30.86
C THR A 257 -22.69 0.95 32.30
N ARG A 258 -23.60 0.06 32.71
CA ARG A 258 -23.61 -0.50 34.06
C ARG A 258 -22.41 -1.42 34.33
N GLU A 259 -21.94 -2.16 33.34
CA GLU A 259 -20.74 -2.99 33.47
C GLU A 259 -19.50 -2.12 33.75
N GLU A 260 -19.35 -0.98 33.06
CA GLU A 260 -18.26 -0.03 33.34
C GLU A 260 -18.29 0.57 34.74
N GLU A 261 -19.48 0.85 35.29
CA GLU A 261 -19.63 1.35 36.66
C GLU A 261 -19.24 0.30 37.71
N ASN A 262 -19.49 -0.99 37.43
CA ASN A 262 -19.13 -2.08 38.33
C ASN A 262 -17.65 -2.49 38.26
N ASP A 263 -16.99 -2.21 37.12
CA ASP A 263 -15.55 -2.44 36.91
C ASP A 263 -14.66 -1.36 37.57
N ARG A 264 -15.24 -0.27 38.09
CA ARG A 264 -14.55 0.84 38.77
C ARG A 264 -14.56 0.70 40.29
#